data_AF-A0A2V6BHR8-F1
#
_entry.id   AF-A0A2V6BHR8-F1
#
_cell.length_a   1.000
_cell.length_b   1.000
_cell.length_c   1.000
_cell.angle_alpha   90.00
_cell.angle_beta   90.00
_cell.angle_gamma   90.00
#
_symmetry.space_group_name_H-M   'P 1'
#
loop_
_entity.id
_entity.type
_entity.pdbx_description
1 polymer ?
#
loop_
_entity_poly.entity_id
_entity_poly.type
_entity_poly.pdbx_seq_one_letter_code
_entity_poly.pdbx_strand_id
1 'polypeptide(L)'
;MPLSVGTKAPDFTLPTKATDGPKQITLSENFGKRNTVLAFFPMAFTSTCTTEMCGVSSDLAAYAEMNAAVYGISGDNPFAQEAWARKEGIAVTLLSDYEHQVA
;
A
#
# COMPACT_ATOMS: atom_id res chain seq x y z
N MET A 1 2.36 -15.55 10.53
CA MET A 1 1.32 -16.62 10.47
C MET A 1 0.20 -16.13 9.58
N PRO A 2 -0.36 -16.95 8.68
CA PRO A 2 -1.47 -16.54 7.84
C PRO A 2 -2.70 -16.19 8.69
N LEU A 3 -3.42 -15.15 8.29
CA LEU A 3 -4.69 -14.78 8.91
C LEU A 3 -5.82 -15.57 8.27
N SER A 4 -6.72 -16.13 9.09
CA SER A 4 -7.93 -16.76 8.59
C SER A 4 -8.93 -15.70 8.11
N VAL A 5 -9.72 -16.03 7.10
CA VAL A 5 -10.81 -15.14 6.64
C VAL A 5 -11.79 -14.91 7.79
N GLY A 6 -12.22 -13.65 7.95
CA GLY A 6 -13.08 -13.21 9.07
C GLY A 6 -12.31 -12.84 10.33
N THR A 7 -11.01 -13.08 10.41
CA THR A 7 -10.16 -12.52 11.47
C THR A 7 -10.09 -11.01 11.34
N LYS A 8 -10.27 -10.30 12.46
CA LYS A 8 -10.03 -8.86 12.52
C LYS A 8 -8.58 -8.59 12.13
N ALA A 9 -8.36 -7.77 11.11
CA ALA A 9 -7.02 -7.39 10.67
C ALA A 9 -6.23 -6.78 11.86
N PRO A 10 -4.99 -7.25 12.12
CA PRO A 10 -4.11 -6.63 13.10
C PRO A 10 -3.88 -5.17 12.75
N ASP A 11 -3.89 -4.30 13.76
CA ASP A 11 -3.56 -2.90 13.54
C ASP A 11 -2.06 -2.73 13.32
N PHE A 12 -1.70 -1.75 12.50
CA PHE A 12 -0.32 -1.38 12.24
C PHE A 12 -0.24 0.11 11.89
N THR A 13 0.95 0.67 12.05
CA THR A 13 1.30 1.99 11.54
C THR A 13 2.54 1.85 10.66
N LEU A 14 2.41 2.10 9.36
CA LEU A 14 3.52 2.01 8.42
C LEU A 14 3.84 3.37 7.78
N PRO A 15 5.13 3.66 7.55
CA PRO A 15 5.53 4.86 6.86
C PRO A 15 5.23 4.80 5.37
N THR A 16 4.91 5.96 4.82
CA THR A 16 4.81 6.21 3.39
C THR A 16 5.57 7.49 3.08
N LYS A 17 6.12 7.59 1.87
CA LYS A 17 6.75 8.83 1.40
C LYS A 17 5.94 9.40 0.25
N ALA A 18 5.04 10.31 0.59
CA ALA A 18 4.29 11.09 -0.38
C ALA A 18 5.13 12.25 -0.92
N THR A 19 4.65 12.89 -1.98
CA THR A 19 5.32 14.03 -2.64
C THR A 19 5.58 15.20 -1.69
N ASP A 20 4.73 15.38 -0.68
CA ASP A 20 4.80 16.44 0.33
C ASP A 20 5.59 16.05 1.59
N GLY A 21 6.09 14.82 1.68
CA GLY A 21 6.97 14.37 2.76
C GLY A 21 6.64 12.99 3.31
N PRO A 22 7.44 12.50 4.28
CA PRO A 22 7.13 11.28 5.01
C PRO A 22 5.84 11.43 5.80
N LYS A 23 5.01 10.39 5.80
CA LYS A 23 3.76 10.29 6.56
C LYS A 23 3.66 8.90 7.18
N GLN A 24 2.78 8.77 8.15
CA GLN A 24 2.40 7.50 8.76
C GLN A 24 0.95 7.19 8.39
N ILE A 25 0.66 5.93 8.09
CA ILE A 25 -0.70 5.44 7.87
C ILE A 25 -0.98 4.38 8.93
N THR A 26 -2.05 4.58 9.71
CA THR A 26 -2.51 3.61 10.71
C THR A 26 -3.77 2.91 10.21
N LEU A 27 -3.77 1.58 10.16
CA LEU A 27 -4.88 0.81 9.57
C LEU A 27 -6.23 1.10 10.27
N SER A 28 -6.22 1.20 11.60
CA SER A 28 -7.43 1.47 12.39
C SER A 28 -8.09 2.82 12.09
N GLU A 29 -7.39 3.78 11.48
CA GLU A 29 -7.99 5.06 11.08
C GLU A 29 -9.07 4.91 9.99
N ASN A 30 -9.02 3.82 9.21
CA ASN A 30 -10.01 3.46 8.21
C ASN A 30 -11.21 2.68 8.80
N PHE A 31 -11.05 2.07 9.97
CA PHE A 31 -12.06 1.16 10.54
C PHE A 31 -13.38 1.89 10.78
N GLY A 32 -14.49 1.33 10.27
CA GLY A 32 -15.82 1.92 10.34
C GLY A 32 -16.08 3.13 9.44
N LYS A 33 -15.08 3.57 8.64
CA LYS A 33 -15.21 4.72 7.72
C LYS A 33 -15.20 4.30 6.25
N ARG A 34 -14.35 3.34 5.89
CA ARG A 34 -14.17 2.86 4.52
C ARG A 34 -13.60 1.46 4.47
N ASN A 35 -13.81 0.80 3.34
CA ASN A 35 -13.15 -0.46 3.02
C ASN A 35 -11.64 -0.22 2.83
N THR A 36 -10.82 -1.23 3.08
CA THR A 36 -9.36 -1.15 2.88
C THR A 36 -8.87 -2.39 2.17
N VAL A 37 -8.13 -2.19 1.07
CA VAL A 37 -7.43 -3.23 0.32
C VAL A 37 -5.95 -3.10 0.61
N LEU A 38 -5.33 -4.18 1.07
CA LEU A 38 -3.89 -4.27 1.31
C LEU A 38 -3.29 -5.18 0.23
N ALA A 39 -2.52 -4.61 -0.69
CA ALA A 39 -1.86 -5.31 -1.78
C ALA A 39 -0.37 -5.48 -1.46
N PHE A 40 0.01 -6.65 -0.94
CA PHE A 40 1.41 -6.96 -0.65
C PHE A 40 2.15 -7.31 -1.94
N PHE A 41 3.34 -6.75 -2.14
CA PHE A 41 4.21 -7.05 -3.29
C PHE A 41 5.66 -7.33 -2.82
N PRO A 42 6.39 -8.23 -3.49
CA PRO A 42 7.74 -8.61 -3.05
C PRO A 42 8.77 -7.48 -3.05
N MET A 43 8.86 -6.72 -4.14
CA MET A 43 9.95 -5.74 -4.31
C MET A 43 9.64 -4.71 -5.41
N ALA A 44 9.95 -3.45 -5.13
CA ALA A 44 9.91 -2.35 -6.09
C ALA A 44 10.91 -2.57 -7.26
N PHE A 45 10.69 -1.90 -8.39
CA PHE A 45 11.54 -2.02 -9.60
C PHE A 45 11.59 -3.41 -10.24
N THR A 46 10.63 -4.29 -9.94
CA THR A 46 10.46 -5.58 -10.62
C THR A 46 9.31 -5.51 -11.63
N SER A 47 9.42 -6.25 -12.74
CA SER A 47 8.50 -6.12 -13.88
C SER A 47 7.05 -6.48 -13.52
N THR A 48 6.84 -7.60 -12.84
CA THR A 48 5.51 -8.06 -12.44
C THR A 48 4.87 -7.07 -11.45
N CYS A 49 5.58 -6.69 -10.38
CA CYS A 49 5.04 -5.75 -9.40
C CYS A 49 4.76 -4.37 -10.00
N THR A 50 5.56 -3.94 -10.98
CA THR A 50 5.31 -2.69 -11.73
C THR A 50 4.03 -2.79 -12.52
N THR A 51 3.82 -3.91 -13.23
CA THR A 51 2.58 -4.15 -13.97
C THR A 51 1.37 -4.14 -13.05
N GLU A 52 1.44 -4.82 -11.90
CA GLU A 52 0.35 -4.89 -10.93
C GLU A 52 0.05 -3.53 -10.29
N MET A 53 1.05 -2.79 -9.81
CA MET A 53 0.83 -1.50 -9.16
C MET A 53 0.36 -0.41 -10.14
N CYS A 54 0.81 -0.44 -11.39
CA CYS A 54 0.26 0.43 -12.44
C CYS A 54 -1.19 0.06 -12.79
N GLY A 55 -1.53 -1.23 -12.81
CA GLY A 55 -2.91 -1.70 -12.98
C GLY A 55 -3.82 -1.18 -11.86
N VAL A 56 -3.43 -1.42 -10.60
CA VAL A 56 -4.14 -0.90 -9.42
C VAL A 56 -4.27 0.63 -9.46
N SER A 57 -3.22 1.33 -9.89
CA SER A 57 -3.23 2.79 -10.05
C SER A 57 -4.27 3.26 -11.08
N SER A 58 -4.46 2.51 -12.16
CA SER A 58 -5.45 2.80 -13.21
C SER A 58 -6.89 2.59 -12.71
N ASP A 59 -7.09 1.64 -11.79
CA ASP A 59 -8.39 1.26 -11.25
C ASP A 59 -8.78 2.01 -9.96
N LEU A 60 -7.98 2.96 -9.48
CA LEU A 60 -8.24 3.70 -8.23
C LEU A 60 -9.63 4.36 -8.19
N ALA A 61 -10.16 4.79 -9.33
CA ALA A 61 -11.51 5.35 -9.42
C ALA A 61 -12.57 4.31 -9.05
N ALA A 62 -12.46 3.07 -9.54
CA ALA A 62 -13.39 1.99 -9.21
C ALA A 62 -13.32 1.61 -7.72
N TYR A 63 -12.12 1.59 -7.13
CA TYR A 63 -11.98 1.41 -5.69
C TYR A 63 -12.62 2.54 -4.88
N ALA A 64 -12.47 3.79 -5.33
CA ALA A 64 -13.08 4.94 -4.69
C ALA A 64 -14.62 4.89 -4.73
N GLU A 65 -15.22 4.45 -5.85
CA GLU A 65 -16.67 4.22 -5.97
C GLU A 65 -17.18 3.18 -4.96
N MET A 66 -16.35 2.19 -4.60
CA MET A 66 -16.64 1.19 -3.56
C MET A 66 -16.32 1.67 -2.13
N ASN A 67 -16.04 2.97 -1.94
CA ASN A 67 -15.53 3.54 -0.69
C ASN A 67 -14.36 2.72 -0.13
N ALA A 68 -13.37 2.41 -0.98
CA ALA A 68 -12.19 1.64 -0.61
C ALA A 68 -10.90 2.46 -0.74
N ALA A 69 -10.06 2.41 0.29
CA ALA A 69 -8.67 2.83 0.21
C ALA A 69 -7.80 1.63 -0.21
N VAL A 70 -6.83 1.84 -1.10
CA VAL A 70 -5.88 0.81 -1.53
C VAL A 70 -4.47 1.20 -1.11
N TYR A 71 -3.76 0.26 -0.49
CA TYR A 71 -2.38 0.42 -0.07
C TYR A 71 -1.52 -0.70 -0.65
N GLY A 72 -0.45 -0.34 -1.36
CA GLY A 72 0.60 -1.28 -1.73
C GLY A 72 1.60 -1.43 -0.59
N ILE A 73 2.01 -2.64 -0.22
CA ILE A 73 2.93 -2.87 0.92
C ILE A 73 4.10 -3.76 0.47
N SER A 74 5.33 -3.33 0.76
CA SER A 74 6.54 -4.16 0.61
C SER A 74 7.57 -3.84 1.68
N GLY A 75 8.61 -4.67 1.78
CA GLY A 75 9.78 -4.41 2.64
C GLY A 75 10.76 -3.36 2.10
N ASP A 76 10.46 -2.73 0.96
CA ASP A 76 11.32 -1.69 0.40
C ASP A 76 11.26 -0.42 1.26
N ASN A 77 12.39 0.27 1.44
CA ASN A 77 12.45 1.56 2.11
C ASN A 77 11.51 2.60 1.43
N PRO A 78 10.84 3.50 2.18
CA PRO A 78 9.85 4.41 1.60
C PRO A 78 10.43 5.36 0.53
N PHE A 79 11.73 5.70 0.60
CA PHE A 79 12.38 6.51 -0.43
C PHE A 79 12.56 5.74 -1.74
N ALA A 80 12.82 4.42 -1.68
CA ALA A 80 12.90 3.57 -2.86
C ALA A 80 11.53 3.40 -3.52
N GLN A 81 10.49 3.19 -2.70
CA GLN A 81 9.10 3.15 -3.17
C GLN A 81 8.67 4.47 -3.82
N GLU A 82 9.01 5.63 -3.24
CA GLU A 82 8.74 6.94 -3.85
C GLU A 82 9.46 7.09 -5.21
N ALA A 83 10.74 6.73 -5.28
CA ALA A 83 11.51 6.83 -6.52
C ALA A 83 10.92 5.93 -7.62
N TRP A 84 10.51 4.71 -7.25
CA TRP A 84 9.82 3.79 -8.15
C TRP A 84 8.48 4.35 -8.63
N ALA A 85 7.66 4.86 -7.71
CA ALA A 85 6.36 5.41 -8.05
C ALA A 85 6.46 6.61 -9.00
N ARG A 86 7.43 7.50 -8.77
CA ARG A 86 7.72 8.63 -9.67
C ARG A 86 8.19 8.16 -11.05
N LYS A 87 9.02 7.12 -11.10
CA LYS A 87 9.57 6.59 -12.36
C LYS A 87 8.50 5.93 -13.23
N GLU A 88 7.62 5.14 -12.62
CA GLU A 88 6.65 4.30 -13.33
C GLU A 88 5.24 4.93 -13.40
N GLY A 89 5.00 6.06 -12.72
CA GLY A 89 3.69 6.72 -12.69
C GLY A 89 2.67 6.02 -11.78
N ILE A 90 3.15 5.35 -10.73
CA ILE A 90 2.29 4.64 -9.77
C ILE A 90 1.60 5.67 -8.86
N ALA A 91 0.27 5.59 -8.80
CA ALA A 91 -0.58 6.50 -8.03
C ALA A 91 -1.12 5.87 -6.74
N VAL A 92 -1.10 4.54 -6.61
CA VAL A 92 -1.48 3.87 -5.35
C VAL A 92 -0.54 4.31 -4.22
N THR A 93 -1.09 4.48 -3.02
CA THR A 93 -0.28 4.82 -1.84
C THR A 93 0.57 3.61 -1.45
N LEU A 94 1.89 3.76 -1.43
CA LEU A 94 2.83 2.71 -1.06
C LEU A 94 3.25 2.88 0.40
N LEU A 95 3.12 1.80 1.19
CA LEU A 95 3.55 1.71 2.58
C LEU A 95 4.80 0.83 2.66
N SER A 96 5.74 1.24 3.49
CA SER A 96 7.01 0.56 3.67
C SER A 96 7.00 -0.23 4.98
N ASP A 97 7.08 -1.56 4.88
CA ASP A 97 7.33 -2.48 5.98
C ASP A 97 8.80 -2.89 6.04
N TYR A 98 9.71 -1.90 5.96
CA TYR A 98 11.17 -2.15 5.93
C TYR A 98 11.70 -2.78 7.23
N GLU A 99 10.91 -2.77 8.31
CA GLU A 99 11.22 -3.45 9.57
C GLU A 99 10.60 -4.87 9.67
N HIS A 100 9.85 -5.29 8.64
CA HIS A 100 9.23 -6.62 8.53
C HIS A 100 8.36 -6.98 9.74
N GLN A 101 7.50 -6.06 10.16
CA GLN A 101 6.60 -6.22 11.30
C GLN A 101 5.18 -6.60 10.89
N VAL A 102 4.81 -6.42 9.62
CA VAL A 102 3.44 -6.61 9.12
C VAL A 102 3.33 -7.77 8.13
N ALA A 103 4.21 -7.82 7.12
CA ALA A 103 4.21 -8.80 6.03
C ALA A 103 4.90 -10.12 6.38
#